data_AF-A0AAV5ZEY2-F1
#
_entry.id   AF-A0AAV5ZEY2-F1
#
_cell.length_a   1.000
_cell.length_b   1.000
_cell.length_c   1.000
_cell.angle_alpha   90.00
_cell.angle_beta   90.00
_cell.angle_gamma   90.00
#
_symmetry.space_group_name_H-M   'P 1'
#
loop_
_entity.id
_entity.type
_entity.pdbx_description
1 polymer ?
#
loop_
_entity_poly.entity_id
_entity_poly.type
_entity_poly.pdbx_seq_one_letter_code
_entity_poly.pdbx_strand_id
1 'polypeptide(L)'
;MFSGGSYQEVARWLKNFLTSHAKREHPRAEVVVDEDDALDGRAYRARIHVGERVSEPIELDYKDVADHRGTLAWCNALAQRTRAQVKALLGAGGTADARAR
;
A
#
# COMPACT_ATOMS: atom_id res chain seq x y z
N MET A 1 -15.43 -5.30 -23.40
CA MET A 1 -14.00 -5.05 -23.70
C MET A 1 -13.30 -4.87 -22.36
N PHE A 2 -12.61 -5.90 -21.88
CA PHE A 2 -11.92 -5.86 -20.58
C PHE A 2 -10.66 -5.01 -20.74
N SER A 3 -10.70 -3.74 -20.31
CA SER A 3 -9.49 -2.90 -20.16
C SER A 3 -8.81 -3.10 -18.79
N GLY A 4 -9.18 -4.19 -18.10
CA GLY A 4 -8.85 -4.47 -16.70
C GLY A 4 -7.40 -4.86 -16.43
N GLY A 5 -6.56 -5.07 -17.44
CA GLY A 5 -5.17 -5.51 -17.28
C GLY A 5 -5.08 -6.92 -16.68
N SER A 6 -3.96 -7.60 -16.89
CA SER A 6 -3.62 -8.83 -16.19
C SER A 6 -3.37 -8.57 -14.71
N TYR A 7 -3.45 -9.61 -13.88
CA TYR A 7 -3.10 -9.54 -12.45
C TYR A 7 -1.74 -8.87 -12.22
N GLN A 8 -0.74 -9.14 -13.07
CA GLN A 8 0.59 -8.55 -12.97
C GLN A 8 0.62 -7.05 -13.35
N GLU A 9 -0.18 -6.64 -14.35
CA GLU A 9 -0.31 -5.22 -14.69
C GLU A 9 -1.02 -4.43 -13.59
N VAL A 10 -2.05 -5.02 -12.99
CA VAL A 10 -2.77 -4.41 -11.86
C VAL A 10 -1.89 -4.36 -10.60
N ALA A 11 -1.09 -5.41 -10.34
CA ALA A 11 -0.09 -5.42 -9.26
C ALA A 11 0.93 -4.29 -9.42
N ARG A 12 1.47 -4.13 -10.64
CA ARG A 12 2.43 -3.06 -10.96
C ARG A 12 1.82 -1.68 -10.78
N TRP A 13 0.59 -1.49 -11.26
CA TRP A 13 -0.14 -0.24 -11.05
C TRP A 13 -0.32 0.04 -9.55
N LEU A 14 -0.78 -0.95 -8.79
CA LEU A 14 -1.02 -0.84 -7.36
C LEU A 14 0.27 -0.48 -6.60
N LYS A 15 1.37 -1.18 -6.89
CA LYS A 15 2.69 -0.90 -6.31
C LYS A 15 3.12 0.55 -6.56
N ASN A 16 3.01 1.02 -7.80
CA ASN A 16 3.36 2.40 -8.16
C ASN A 16 2.47 3.43 -7.47
N PHE A 17 1.17 3.15 -7.39
CA PHE A 17 0.20 4.02 -6.73
C PHE A 17 0.52 4.17 -5.24
N LEU A 18 0.62 3.05 -4.52
CA LEU A 18 0.92 3.03 -3.10
C LEU A 18 2.28 3.67 -2.80
N THR A 19 3.31 3.35 -3.59
CA THR A 19 4.66 3.92 -3.42
C THR A 19 4.64 5.44 -3.58
N SER A 20 3.97 5.95 -4.61
CA SER A 20 3.87 7.39 -4.86
C SER A 20 3.17 8.12 -3.71
N HIS A 21 2.11 7.53 -3.15
CA HIS A 21 1.40 8.11 -2.01
C HIS A 21 2.15 7.98 -0.69
N ALA A 22 2.89 6.90 -0.48
CA ALA A 22 3.74 6.70 0.69
C ALA A 22 4.91 7.69 0.71
N LYS A 23 5.58 7.88 -0.44
CA LYS A 23 6.72 8.81 -0.58
C LYS A 23 6.38 10.28 -0.34
N ARG A 24 5.11 10.65 -0.50
CA ARG A 24 4.61 12.00 -0.15
C ARG A 24 4.61 12.27 1.34
N GLU A 25 4.56 11.23 2.17
CA GLU A 25 4.64 11.35 3.63
C GLU A 25 6.07 11.18 4.14
N HIS A 26 6.85 10.27 3.53
CA HIS A 26 8.26 10.09 3.89
C HIS A 26 9.08 9.60 2.69
N PRO A 27 10.22 10.23 2.34
CA PRO A 27 10.97 9.89 1.13
C PRO A 27 11.56 8.47 1.14
N ARG A 28 11.87 7.93 2.33
CA ARG A 28 12.33 6.54 2.52
C ARG A 28 11.19 5.51 2.64
N ALA A 29 9.94 5.91 2.45
CA ALA A 29 8.85 4.96 2.44
C ALA A 29 8.89 4.12 1.16
N GLU A 30 8.92 2.80 1.33
CA GLU A 30 8.91 1.82 0.26
C GLU A 30 7.66 0.94 0.39
N VAL A 31 7.13 0.44 -0.73
CA VAL A 31 5.99 -0.47 -0.73
C VAL A 31 6.38 -1.78 -1.39
N VAL A 32 6.16 -2.87 -0.66
CA VAL A 32 6.29 -4.24 -1.14
C VAL A 32 4.89 -4.77 -1.35
N VAL A 33 4.62 -5.30 -2.54
CA VAL A 33 3.40 -6.04 -2.84
C VAL A 33 3.81 -7.49 -2.97
N ASP A 34 3.22 -8.37 -2.17
CA ASP A 34 3.46 -9.81 -2.26
C ASP A 34 2.87 -10.30 -3.59
N GLU A 35 3.75 -10.66 -4.53
CA GLU A 35 3.40 -11.16 -5.88
C GLU A 35 3.37 -12.70 -5.92
N ASP A 36 3.90 -13.37 -4.90
CA ASP A 36 3.93 -14.84 -4.75
C ASP A 36 2.57 -15.36 -4.30
N ASP A 37 1.70 -15.73 -5.27
CA ASP A 37 0.48 -16.55 -5.12
C ASP A 37 -0.36 -16.29 -3.87
N ALA A 38 -0.32 -15.07 -3.35
CA ALA A 38 -1.04 -14.72 -2.14
C ALA A 38 -2.52 -14.71 -2.50
N LEU A 39 -3.18 -15.85 -2.21
CA LEU A 39 -4.59 -16.12 -2.48
C LEU A 39 -4.91 -16.50 -3.94
N ASP A 40 -4.09 -17.33 -4.61
CA ASP A 40 -4.36 -17.86 -5.97
C ASP A 40 -4.65 -16.76 -7.02
N GLY A 41 -3.96 -15.62 -6.94
CA GLY A 41 -4.18 -14.47 -7.83
C GLY A 41 -5.49 -13.71 -7.59
N ARG A 42 -6.18 -13.94 -6.46
CA ARG A 42 -7.44 -13.24 -6.12
C ARG A 42 -7.24 -11.94 -5.39
N ALA A 43 -6.09 -11.74 -4.74
CA ALA A 43 -5.85 -10.55 -3.93
C ALA A 43 -4.37 -10.18 -3.93
N TYR A 44 -4.11 -8.98 -3.42
CA TYR A 44 -2.79 -8.43 -3.17
C TYR A 44 -2.62 -8.18 -1.69
N ARG A 45 -1.40 -8.41 -1.20
CA ARG A 45 -0.95 -7.95 0.11
C ARG A 45 0.13 -6.92 -0.08
N ALA A 46 -0.14 -5.67 0.27
CA ALA A 46 0.87 -4.62 0.25
C ALA A 46 1.33 -4.27 1.67
N ARG A 47 2.63 -4.17 1.89
CA ARG A 47 3.23 -3.68 3.13
C ARG A 47 4.05 -2.43 2.87
N ILE A 48 4.01 -1.50 3.81
CA ILE A 48 4.79 -0.26 3.75
C ILE A 48 5.97 -0.40 4.70
N HIS A 49 7.16 -0.07 4.20
CA HIS A 49 8.41 -0.10 4.94
C HIS A 49 8.95 1.32 5.11
N VAL A 50 9.35 1.67 6.33
CA VAL A 50 10.06 2.93 6.62
C VAL A 50 11.23 2.62 7.54
N GLY A 51 12.42 2.45 6.95
CA GLY A 51 13.58 1.91 7.67
C GLY A 51 13.28 0.46 8.10
N GLU A 52 13.43 0.17 9.40
CA GLU A 52 13.16 -1.15 9.97
C GLU A 52 11.68 -1.37 10.34
N ARG A 53 10.83 -0.35 10.18
CA ARG A 53 9.41 -0.43 10.53
C ARG A 53 8.59 -0.91 9.35
N VAL A 54 7.67 -1.84 9.62
CA VAL A 54 6.77 -2.43 8.63
C VAL A 54 5.33 -2.22 9.07
N SER A 55 4.46 -1.82 8.15
CA SER A 55 3.03 -1.63 8.44
C SER A 55 2.28 -2.96 8.46
N GLU A 56 1.10 -2.93 9.08
CA GLU A 56 0.08 -3.96 8.86
C GLU A 56 -0.27 -4.10 7.37
N PRO A 57 -0.51 -5.32 6.88
CA PRO A 57 -0.78 -5.55 5.46
C PRO A 57 -2.05 -4.84 4.99
N ILE A 58 -1.95 -4.22 3.83
CA ILE A 58 -3.08 -3.71 3.05
C ILE A 58 -3.51 -4.84 2.13
N GLU A 59 -4.54 -5.58 2.54
CA GLU A 59 -5.20 -6.56 1.69
C GLU A 59 -6.19 -5.87 0.74
N LEU A 60 -6.10 -6.23 -0.54
CA LEU A 60 -6.93 -5.70 -1.61
C LEU A 60 -7.30 -6.82 -2.59
N ASP A 61 -8.57 -7.00 -2.88
CA ASP A 61 -9.02 -7.95 -3.89
C ASP A 61 -8.62 -7.49 -5.30
N TYR A 62 -8.15 -8.42 -6.13
CA TYR A 62 -7.71 -8.15 -7.49
C TYR A 62 -8.84 -7.53 -8.33
N LYS A 63 -10.04 -8.10 -8.27
CA LYS A 63 -11.19 -7.60 -9.03
C LYS A 63 -11.57 -6.20 -8.56
N ASP A 64 -11.57 -5.95 -7.26
CA ASP A 64 -11.85 -4.61 -6.74
C ASP A 64 -10.84 -3.57 -7.22
N VAL A 65 -9.54 -3.88 -7.20
CA VAL A 65 -8.50 -2.97 -7.71
C VAL A 65 -8.65 -2.81 -9.22
N ALA A 66 -8.89 -3.91 -9.94
CA ALA A 66 -9.02 -3.89 -11.39
C ALA A 66 -10.19 -3.01 -11.83
N ASP A 67 -11.34 -3.12 -11.16
CA ASP A 67 -12.58 -2.43 -11.52
C ASP A 67 -12.56 -0.95 -11.07
N HIS A 68 -11.92 -0.62 -9.93
CA HIS A 68 -12.01 0.72 -9.33
C HIS A 68 -10.77 1.60 -9.46
N ARG A 69 -9.66 1.12 -10.03
CA ARG A 69 -8.44 1.94 -10.21
C ARG A 69 -8.62 3.20 -11.06
N GLY A 70 -9.70 3.28 -11.85
CA GLY A 70 -10.12 4.48 -12.58
C GLY A 70 -11.04 5.41 -11.79
N THR A 71 -11.52 4.99 -10.62
CA THR A 71 -12.50 5.71 -9.81
C THR A 71 -11.81 6.62 -8.81
N LEU A 72 -11.96 7.95 -8.99
CA LEU A 72 -11.30 8.95 -8.15
C LEU A 72 -11.59 8.80 -6.64
N ALA A 73 -12.84 8.49 -6.28
CA ALA A 73 -13.23 8.31 -4.89
C ALA A 73 -12.49 7.11 -4.24
N TRP A 74 -12.40 5.99 -4.97
CA TRP A 74 -11.70 4.80 -4.52
C TRP A 74 -10.19 5.06 -4.39
N CYS A 75 -9.58 5.68 -5.41
CA CYS A 75 -8.17 6.07 -5.35
C CYS A 75 -7.89 7.02 -4.18
N ASN A 76 -8.76 8.00 -3.91
CA ASN A 76 -8.60 8.91 -2.78
C ASN A 76 -8.68 8.18 -1.43
N ALA A 77 -9.58 7.22 -1.28
CA ALA A 77 -9.68 6.42 -0.06
C ALA A 77 -8.41 5.56 0.14
N LEU A 78 -7.92 4.91 -0.91
CA LEU A 78 -6.69 4.12 -0.85
C LEU A 78 -5.46 4.99 -0.56
N ALA A 79 -5.37 6.17 -1.17
CA ALA A 79 -4.31 7.14 -0.90
C ALA A 79 -4.33 7.59 0.57
N GLN A 80 -5.51 7.89 1.13
CA GLN A 80 -5.65 8.26 2.53
C GLN A 80 -5.22 7.13 3.48
N ARG A 81 -5.66 5.89 3.21
CA ARG A 81 -5.25 4.69 3.98
C ARG A 81 -3.73 4.52 3.96
N THR A 82 -3.11 4.64 2.78
CA THR A 82 -1.65 4.52 2.60
C THR A 82 -0.90 5.56 3.43
N ARG A 83 -1.31 6.83 3.34
CA ARG A 83 -0.68 7.93 4.08
C ARG A 83 -0.85 7.77 5.58
N ALA A 84 -2.03 7.33 6.04
CA ALA A 84 -2.29 7.08 7.45
C ALA A 84 -1.36 6.00 8.01
N GLN A 85 -1.11 4.92 7.27
CA GLN A 85 -0.15 3.89 7.69
C GLN A 85 1.28 4.42 7.78
N VAL A 86 1.76 5.22 6.81
CA VAL A 86 3.09 5.84 6.92
C VAL A 86 3.18 6.73 8.16
N LYS A 87 2.18 7.58 8.39
CA LYS A 87 2.13 8.44 9.58
C LYS A 87 2.14 7.64 10.87
N ALA A 88 1.42 6.52 10.92
CA ALA A 88 1.42 5.62 12.07
C ALA A 88 2.82 5.02 12.32
N LEU A 89 3.52 4.59 11.27
CA LEU A 89 4.90 4.09 11.37
C LEU A 89 5.88 5.16 11.88
N LEU A 90 5.69 6.42 11.47
CA LEU A 90 6.52 7.54 11.93
C LEU A 90 6.20 7.90 13.40
N GLY A 91 4.91 7.95 13.75
CA GLY A 91 4.42 8.30 15.09
C GLY A 91 4.75 7.25 16.16
N ALA A 92 4.78 5.97 15.79
CA ALA A 92 5.20 4.88 16.68
C ALA A 92 6.67 5.03 17.15
N GLY A 93 7.49 5.82 16.45
CA GLY A 93 8.85 6.13 16.87
C GLY A 93 8.98 7.14 18.00
N GLY A 94 7.96 7.99 18.24
CA GLY A 94 8.02 9.05 19.26
C GLY A 94 7.68 8.56 20.67
N THR A 95 6.86 7.51 20.80
CA THR A 95 6.43 6.96 22.09
C THR A 95 7.36 5.88 22.63
N ALA A 96 8.08 5.17 21.76
CA ALA A 96 9.07 4.17 22.18
C ALA A 96 10.33 4.81 22.79
N ASP A 97 10.75 5.99 22.30
CA ASP A 97 11.92 6.72 22.81
C ASP A 97 11.65 7.43 24.15
N ALA A 98 10.41 7.89 24.37
CA ALA A 98 10.01 8.58 25.60
C ALA A 98 9.92 7.67 26.84
N ARG A 99 9.94 6.34 26.68
CA ARG A 99 9.94 5.38 27.79
C ARG A 99 11.33 4.91 28.20
N ALA A 100 12.38 5.39 27.53
CA ALA A 100 13.77 4.98 27.75
C ALA A 100 14.65 6.08 28.39
N ARG A 101 14.07 7.11 29.00
CA ARG A 101 14.79 8.14 29.77
C ARG A 101 14.33 8.20 31.22
#